data_AF-A0A7W1CVU5-F1
#
_entry.id   AF-A0A7W1CVU5-F1
#
_cell.length_a   1.000
_cell.length_b   1.000
_cell.length_c   1.000
_cell.angle_alpha   90.00
_cell.angle_beta   90.00
_cell.angle_gamma   90.00
#
_symmetry.space_group_name_H-M   'P 1'
#
loop_
_entity.id
_entity.type
_entity.pdbx_description
1 polymer ?
#
loop_
_entity_poly.entity_id
_entity_poly.type
_entity_poly.pdbx_seq_one_letter_code
_entity_poly.pdbx_strand_id
1 'polypeptide(L)'
;MNNLIMPGRSANMGDGWETKRRRGPGHDWLILKLGGSGAIAKIEVDTNHFKGNYPDTCSIEGCIAPGASAADLTSTQTHWQEILPRTKLRADTRHYFEGELSPISDCTHLRLNIYPDGGVSRLRVWGTPVLPNE
;
A
#
# COMPACT_ATOMS: atom_id res chain seq x y z
N MET A 1 9.38 -8.95 5.51
CA MET A 1 9.56 -8.67 4.06
C MET A 1 9.58 -7.16 3.91
N ASN A 2 10.73 -6.53 3.64
CA ASN A 2 10.87 -5.07 3.67
C ASN A 2 11.06 -4.44 2.27
N ASN A 3 11.12 -5.27 1.23
CA ASN A 3 11.43 -4.90 -0.15
C ASN A 3 10.57 -3.75 -0.70
N LEU A 4 9.27 -3.75 -0.36
CA LEU A 4 8.32 -2.75 -0.86
C LEU A 4 8.68 -1.31 -0.47
N ILE A 5 9.35 -1.11 0.66
CA ILE A 5 9.72 0.21 1.18
C ILE A 5 11.22 0.51 1.05
N MET A 6 12.03 -0.41 0.53
CA MET A 6 13.47 -0.20 0.33
C MET A 6 13.75 1.00 -0.58
N PRO A 7 14.83 1.77 -0.40
CA PRO A 7 15.18 2.91 -1.27
C PRO A 7 15.31 2.53 -2.76
N GLY A 8 15.26 3.55 -3.63
CA GLY A 8 15.40 3.37 -5.08
C GLY A 8 14.28 2.56 -5.73
N ARG A 9 14.52 2.07 -6.95
CA ARG A 9 13.65 1.10 -7.63
C ARG A 9 14.23 -0.31 -7.46
N SER A 10 13.40 -1.33 -7.63
CA SER A 10 13.90 -2.72 -7.69
C SER A 10 14.94 -2.87 -8.81
N ALA A 11 15.97 -3.69 -8.60
CA ALA A 11 16.94 -4.03 -9.65
C ALA A 11 16.47 -5.24 -10.47
N ASN A 12 15.63 -6.09 -9.88
CA ASN A 12 14.95 -7.20 -10.54
C ASN A 12 13.63 -7.53 -9.81
N MET A 13 12.89 -8.54 -10.30
CA MET A 13 11.58 -8.94 -9.74
C MET A 13 11.66 -9.41 -8.27
N GLY A 14 12.77 -10.06 -7.88
CA GLY A 14 13.00 -10.57 -6.53
C GLY A 14 13.17 -9.48 -5.46
N ASP A 15 13.39 -8.23 -5.89
CA ASP A 15 13.50 -7.07 -4.99
C ASP A 15 12.15 -6.42 -4.70
N GLY A 16 11.02 -7.02 -5.12
CA GLY A 16 9.66 -6.55 -4.83
C GLY A 16 8.96 -7.36 -3.74
N TRP A 17 7.67 -7.12 -3.56
CA TRP A 17 6.75 -8.01 -2.88
C TRP A 17 5.94 -8.76 -3.93
N GLU A 18 5.92 -10.09 -3.87
CA GLU A 18 5.15 -10.95 -4.77
C GLU A 18 4.41 -12.01 -3.95
N THR A 19 3.17 -12.30 -4.34
CA THR A 19 2.36 -13.36 -3.72
C THR A 19 2.18 -14.56 -4.65
N LYS A 20 1.79 -15.69 -4.06
CA LYS A 20 1.47 -16.89 -4.86
C LYS A 20 0.18 -16.64 -5.64
N ARG A 21 0.11 -17.18 -6.87
CA ARG A 21 -1.10 -17.15 -7.69
C ARG A 21 -2.30 -17.68 -6.94
N ARG A 22 -3.38 -16.91 -6.94
CA ARG A 22 -4.67 -17.26 -6.36
C ARG A 22 -5.53 -18.00 -7.38
N ARG A 23 -6.28 -18.99 -6.89
CA ARG A 23 -7.26 -19.75 -7.68
C ARG A 23 -8.68 -19.68 -7.12
N GLY A 24 -8.86 -19.00 -5.98
CA GLY A 24 -10.15 -18.83 -5.29
C GLY A 24 -10.52 -17.34 -5.17
N PRO A 25 -11.68 -17.04 -4.55
CA PRO A 25 -12.11 -15.67 -4.33
C PRO A 25 -11.16 -14.91 -3.38
N GLY A 26 -11.28 -13.59 -3.38
CA GLY A 26 -10.52 -12.69 -2.50
C GLY A 26 -9.33 -12.02 -3.19
N HIS A 27 -8.42 -11.53 -2.36
CA HIS A 27 -7.26 -10.74 -2.77
C HIS A 27 -6.13 -10.91 -1.77
N ASP A 28 -4.92 -10.51 -2.14
CA ASP A 28 -3.80 -10.42 -1.21
C ASP A 28 -3.63 -9.00 -0.71
N TRP A 29 -3.10 -8.84 0.50
CA TRP A 29 -2.90 -7.55 1.13
C TRP A 29 -1.66 -7.55 2.00
N LEU A 30 -1.19 -6.34 2.32
CA LEU A 30 -0.22 -6.11 3.38
C LEU A 30 -0.55 -4.83 4.12
N ILE A 31 -0.08 -4.73 5.35
CA ILE A 31 -0.24 -3.54 6.20
C ILE A 31 1.13 -2.91 6.41
N LEU A 32 1.21 -1.59 6.21
CA LEU A 32 2.38 -0.78 6.50
C LEU A 32 2.07 0.13 7.68
N LYS A 33 2.98 0.18 8.66
CA LYS A 33 3.01 1.24 9.66
C LYS A 33 3.82 2.42 9.10
N LEU A 34 3.24 3.61 9.11
CA LEU A 34 3.93 4.83 8.69
C LEU A 34 5.00 5.22 9.72
N GLY A 35 6.05 5.90 9.27
CA GLY A 35 7.14 6.36 10.15
C GLY A 35 6.68 7.39 11.19
N GLY A 36 5.59 8.10 10.91
CA GLY A 36 4.89 8.99 11.82
C GLY A 36 3.43 9.11 11.40
N SER A 37 2.57 9.53 12.32
CA SER A 37 1.18 9.91 12.02
C SER A 37 1.17 11.07 11.04
N GLY A 38 0.25 11.11 10.08
CA GLY A 38 0.21 12.23 9.14
C GLY A 38 -0.92 12.19 8.11
N ALA A 39 -1.05 13.30 7.39
CA ALA A 39 -1.92 13.39 6.22
C ALA A 39 -1.22 12.81 4.98
N ILE A 40 -1.95 12.12 4.11
CA ILE A 40 -1.42 11.56 2.87
C ILE A 40 -1.73 12.50 1.70
N ALA A 41 -0.70 12.85 0.94
CA ALA A 41 -0.80 13.79 -0.18
C ALA A 41 -0.56 13.10 -1.53
N LYS A 42 0.27 12.05 -1.57
CA LYS A 42 0.61 11.34 -2.80
C LYS A 42 0.94 9.89 -2.51
N ILE A 43 0.55 9.01 -3.41
CA ILE A 43 0.97 7.60 -3.38
C ILE A 43 1.59 7.21 -4.72
N GLU A 44 2.66 6.42 -4.68
CA GLU A 44 3.19 5.71 -5.84
C GLU A 44 3.05 4.20 -5.65
N VAL A 45 2.46 3.52 -6.63
CA VAL A 45 2.51 2.07 -6.78
C VAL A 45 3.37 1.74 -7.99
N ASP A 46 4.56 1.18 -7.77
CA ASP A 46 5.49 0.80 -8.84
C ASP A 46 5.41 -0.70 -9.09
N THR A 47 5.10 -1.11 -10.32
CA THR A 47 5.10 -2.51 -10.77
C THR A 47 6.37 -2.87 -11.53
N ASN A 48 7.47 -2.12 -11.36
CA ASN A 48 8.77 -2.37 -11.98
C ASN A 48 9.16 -3.86 -11.97
N HIS A 49 9.57 -4.38 -13.13
CA HIS A 49 9.93 -5.78 -13.40
C HIS A 49 8.80 -6.81 -13.33
N PHE A 50 7.60 -6.46 -12.86
CA PHE A 50 6.42 -7.31 -12.93
C PHE A 50 5.71 -7.11 -14.27
N LYS A 51 6.17 -7.84 -15.29
CA LYS A 51 5.69 -7.69 -16.69
C LYS A 51 4.49 -8.57 -17.02
N GLY A 52 4.40 -9.74 -16.41
CA GLY A 52 3.32 -10.72 -16.63
C GLY A 52 2.61 -11.19 -15.36
N ASN A 53 3.05 -10.71 -14.20
CA ASN A 53 2.59 -11.09 -12.87
C ASN A 53 2.40 -9.88 -11.95
N TYR A 54 2.17 -8.69 -12.51
CA TYR A 54 1.68 -7.55 -11.74
C TYR A 54 0.20 -7.76 -11.39
N PRO A 55 -0.33 -7.15 -10.32
CA PRO A 55 -1.74 -7.24 -10.00
C PRO A 55 -2.59 -6.54 -11.05
N ASP A 56 -3.77 -7.08 -11.35
CA ASP A 56 -4.67 -6.46 -12.32
C ASP A 56 -5.16 -5.09 -11.85
N THR A 57 -5.48 -5.01 -10.56
CA THR A 57 -5.92 -3.80 -9.87
C THR A 57 -5.36 -3.76 -8.45
N CYS A 58 -5.29 -2.57 -7.85
CA CYS A 58 -5.04 -2.40 -6.43
C CYS A 58 -6.03 -1.40 -5.80
N SER A 59 -6.19 -1.45 -4.49
CA SER A 59 -6.78 -0.38 -3.69
C SER A 59 -5.90 -0.12 -2.46
N ILE A 60 -6.08 1.05 -1.85
CA ILE A 60 -5.35 1.41 -0.63
C ILE A 60 -6.35 1.93 0.39
N GLU A 61 -6.23 1.44 1.61
CA GLU A 61 -6.98 1.91 2.75
C GLU A 61 -6.03 2.45 3.82
N GLY A 62 -6.52 3.36 4.67
CA GLY A 62 -5.78 3.95 5.78
C GLY A 62 -6.55 3.82 7.08
N CYS A 63 -5.85 3.80 8.21
CA CYS A 63 -6.47 3.85 9.52
C CYS A 63 -5.67 4.66 10.55
N ILE A 64 -6.35 5.03 11.63
CA ILE A 64 -5.81 5.75 12.78
C ILE A 64 -5.86 4.76 13.95
N ALA A 65 -4.73 4.07 14.19
CA ALA A 65 -4.62 3.02 15.19
C ALA A 65 -3.26 3.11 15.91
N PRO A 66 -2.99 4.23 16.62
CA PRO A 66 -1.74 4.39 17.34
C PRO A 66 -1.59 3.31 18.42
N GLY A 67 -0.42 2.66 18.46
CA GLY A 67 -0.13 1.60 19.44
C GLY A 67 -0.78 0.24 19.15
N ALA A 68 -1.55 0.11 18.07
CA ALA A 68 -2.18 -1.16 17.70
C ALA A 68 -1.15 -2.26 17.42
N SER A 69 -1.44 -3.46 17.90
CA SER A 69 -0.69 -4.68 17.58
C SER A 69 -1.08 -5.21 16.19
N ALA A 70 -0.30 -6.16 15.67
CA ALA A 70 -0.65 -6.84 14.43
C ALA A 70 -1.98 -7.61 14.52
N ALA A 71 -2.33 -8.13 15.70
CA ALA A 71 -3.61 -8.80 15.93
C ALA A 71 -4.77 -7.81 15.82
N ASP A 72 -4.63 -6.60 16.39
CA ASP A 72 -5.66 -5.57 16.32
C ASP A 72 -5.91 -5.15 14.87
N LEU A 73 -4.83 -4.88 14.12
CA LEU A 73 -4.87 -4.41 12.73
C LEU A 73 -5.47 -5.42 11.74
N THR A 74 -5.43 -6.71 12.08
CA THR A 74 -5.98 -7.80 11.27
C THR A 74 -7.37 -8.24 11.73
N SER A 75 -7.83 -7.75 12.88
CA SER A 75 -9.18 -7.98 13.37
C SER A 75 -10.23 -7.21 12.55
N THR A 76 -11.47 -7.64 12.64
CA THR A 76 -12.63 -6.94 12.04
C THR A 76 -13.00 -5.64 12.75
N GLN A 77 -12.36 -5.33 13.89
CA GLN A 77 -12.61 -4.11 14.66
C GLN A 77 -11.81 -2.91 14.16
N THR A 78 -10.72 -3.13 13.42
CA THR A 78 -9.97 -2.02 12.83
C THR A 78 -10.78 -1.39 11.71
N HIS A 79 -11.10 -0.11 11.88
CA HIS A 79 -11.79 0.67 10.87
C HIS A 79 -10.81 1.15 9.80
N TRP A 80 -10.88 0.53 8.63
CA TRP A 80 -10.13 0.90 7.44
C TRP A 80 -10.96 1.85 6.57
N GLN A 81 -10.43 3.05 6.30
CA GLN A 81 -11.02 4.03 5.39
C GLN A 81 -10.40 3.84 4.00
N GLU A 82 -11.21 3.82 2.95
CA GLU A 82 -10.72 3.82 1.57
C GLU A 82 -9.97 5.13 1.26
N ILE A 83 -8.72 5.02 0.81
CA ILE A 83 -7.86 6.14 0.41
C ILE A 83 -7.73 6.18 -1.11
N LEU A 84 -7.51 5.04 -1.74
CA LEU A 84 -7.51 4.89 -3.19
C LEU A 84 -8.52 3.80 -3.57
N PRO A 85 -9.59 4.10 -4.34
CA PRO A 85 -10.52 3.09 -4.81
C PRO A 85 -9.83 2.08 -5.71
N ARG A 86 -10.49 0.94 -5.96
CA ARG A 86 -9.94 -0.12 -6.79
C ARG A 86 -9.60 0.38 -8.20
N THR A 87 -8.31 0.45 -8.49
CA THR A 87 -7.75 1.11 -9.68
C THR A 87 -6.92 0.15 -10.52
N LYS A 88 -7.02 0.27 -11.84
CA LYS A 88 -6.28 -0.56 -12.80
C LYS A 88 -4.78 -0.26 -12.77
N LEU A 89 -3.97 -1.31 -12.77
CA LEU A 89 -2.51 -1.20 -12.92
C LEU A 89 -2.06 -1.63 -14.32
N ARG A 90 -0.84 -1.23 -14.66
CA ARG A 90 -0.12 -1.60 -15.87
C ARG A 90 1.17 -2.32 -15.52
N ALA A 91 1.61 -3.19 -16.42
CA ALA A 91 2.89 -3.88 -16.33
C ALA A 91 4.06 -2.89 -16.25
N ASP A 92 5.05 -3.16 -15.39
CA ASP A 92 6.35 -2.46 -15.40
C ASP A 92 6.23 -0.92 -15.36
N THR A 93 5.30 -0.39 -14.57
CA THR A 93 4.86 1.01 -14.61
C THR A 93 4.84 1.65 -13.22
N ARG A 94 5.24 2.91 -13.14
CA ARG A 94 5.04 3.76 -11.95
C ARG A 94 3.67 4.43 -12.05
N HIS A 95 2.82 4.18 -11.07
CA HIS A 95 1.49 4.78 -10.97
C HIS A 95 1.53 5.81 -9.86
N TYR A 96 1.16 7.06 -10.18
CA TYR A 96 1.09 8.14 -9.19
C TYR A 96 -0.36 8.54 -8.99
N PHE A 97 -0.74 8.69 -7.74
CA PHE A 97 -2.07 9.08 -7.33
C PHE A 97 -1.96 10.28 -6.39
N GLU A 98 -2.74 11.33 -6.69
CA GLU A 98 -2.77 12.58 -5.92
C GLU A 98 -4.22 13.07 -5.82
N GLY A 99 -4.86 13.35 -6.95
CA GLY A 99 -6.24 13.84 -7.00
C GLY A 99 -7.29 12.76 -6.78
N GLU A 100 -6.92 11.49 -6.93
CA GLU A 100 -7.76 10.31 -6.72
C GLU A 100 -7.85 9.89 -5.25
N LEU A 101 -7.05 10.52 -4.38
CA LEU A 101 -6.94 10.12 -2.99
C LEU A 101 -8.03 10.76 -2.14
N SER A 102 -8.78 9.92 -1.42
CA SER A 102 -9.66 10.38 -0.36
C SER A 102 -8.82 10.91 0.82
N PRO A 103 -9.20 12.06 1.42
CA PRO A 103 -8.43 12.66 2.49
C PRO A 103 -8.49 11.82 3.77
N ILE A 104 -7.35 11.73 4.45
CA ILE A 104 -7.22 11.20 5.81
C ILE A 104 -6.20 12.05 6.57
N SER A 105 -6.56 12.52 7.75
CA SER A 105 -5.62 13.11 8.71
C SER A 105 -5.16 12.05 9.71
N ASP A 106 -4.01 12.26 10.33
CA ASP A 106 -3.51 11.40 11.42
C ASP A 106 -3.38 9.91 11.05
N CYS A 107 -3.20 9.60 9.76
CA CYS A 107 -3.05 8.23 9.30
C CYS A 107 -1.80 7.64 9.92
N THR A 108 -1.92 6.44 10.47
CA THR A 108 -0.81 5.72 11.12
C THR A 108 -0.44 4.44 10.39
N HIS A 109 -1.40 3.84 9.69
CA HIS A 109 -1.20 2.62 8.93
C HIS A 109 -1.92 2.69 7.59
N LEU A 110 -1.33 2.02 6.60
CA LEU A 110 -1.93 1.77 5.31
C LEU A 110 -2.09 0.28 5.06
N ARG A 111 -3.15 -0.10 4.36
CA ARG A 111 -3.33 -1.44 3.81
C ARG A 111 -3.33 -1.35 2.29
N LEU A 112 -2.33 -1.98 1.66
CA LEU A 112 -2.30 -2.16 0.21
C LEU A 112 -3.01 -3.47 -0.10
N ASN A 113 -4.05 -3.41 -0.93
CA ASN A 113 -4.78 -4.56 -1.43
C ASN A 113 -4.45 -4.76 -2.91
N ILE A 114 -4.10 -5.97 -3.32
CA ILE A 114 -3.79 -6.34 -4.71
C ILE A 114 -4.73 -7.45 -5.17
N TYR A 115 -5.34 -7.27 -6.34
CA TYR A 115 -6.40 -8.18 -6.80
C TYR A 115 -6.03 -8.89 -8.12
N PRO A 116 -6.21 -10.23 -8.19
CA PRO A 116 -6.42 -11.16 -7.07
C PRO A 116 -5.13 -11.47 -6.28
N ASP A 117 -3.98 -11.27 -6.92
CA ASP A 117 -2.62 -11.56 -6.47
C ASP A 117 -1.63 -10.85 -7.41
N GLY A 118 -0.33 -11.05 -7.22
CA GLY A 118 0.71 -10.57 -8.12
C GLY A 118 1.85 -9.90 -7.35
N GLY A 119 2.63 -9.09 -8.06
CA GLY A 119 3.79 -8.43 -7.50
C GLY A 119 3.86 -6.92 -7.68
N VAL A 120 4.28 -6.24 -6.62
CA VAL A 120 4.50 -4.79 -6.55
C VAL A 120 5.95 -4.56 -6.15
N SER A 121 6.66 -3.74 -6.93
CA SER A 121 8.06 -3.41 -6.68
C SER A 121 8.20 -2.47 -5.49
N ARG A 122 7.51 -1.32 -5.53
CA ARG A 122 7.59 -0.30 -4.49
C ARG A 122 6.22 0.27 -4.17
N LEU A 123 6.07 0.66 -2.92
CA LEU A 123 5.02 1.58 -2.49
C LEU A 123 5.70 2.79 -1.86
N ARG A 124 5.34 3.98 -2.32
CA ARG A 124 5.76 5.25 -1.71
C ARG A 124 4.55 6.03 -1.28
N VAL A 125 4.69 6.70 -0.15
CA VAL A 125 3.65 7.51 0.44
C VAL A 125 4.32 8.81 0.83
N TRP A 126 3.85 9.92 0.25
CA TRP A 126 4.26 11.25 0.65
C TRP A 126 3.09 11.92 1.36
N GLY A 127 3.43 12.71 2.35
CA GLY A 127 2.48 13.30 3.25
C GLY A 127 3.15 14.25 4.20
N THR A 128 2.33 14.92 5.00
CA THR A 128 2.79 15.83 6.05
C THR A 128 2.61 15.15 7.39
N PRO A 129 3.70 14.92 8.15
CA PRO A 129 3.58 14.34 9.48
C PRO A 129 2.83 15.31 10.40
N VAL A 130 2.04 14.77 11.30
CA VAL A 130 1.48 15.50 12.43
C VAL A 130 2.60 15.65 13.44
N LEU A 131 3.05 16.88 13.65
CA LEU A 131 4.05 17.17 14.68
C LEU A 131 3.40 16.99 16.05
N PRO A 132 4.09 16.38 17.03
CA PRO A 132 3.64 16.42 18.41
C PRO A 132 3.45 17.89 18.82
N ASN A 133 2.34 18.20 19.49
CA ASN A 133 2.28 19.44 20.24
C ASN A 133 3.33 19.34 21.37
N GLU A 134 4.22 20.33 21.45
CA GLU A 134 5.22 20.46 22.52
C GLU A 134 4.57 20.53 23.91
#